data_AF-A0A7J3MIJ1-F1
#
_entry.id   AF-A0A7J3MIJ1-F1
#
_cell.length_a   1.000
_cell.length_b   1.000
_cell.length_c   1.000
_cell.angle_alpha   90.00
_cell.angle_beta   90.00
_cell.angle_gamma   90.00
#
_symmetry.space_group_name_H-M   'P 1'
#
loop_
_entity.id
_entity.type
_entity.pdbx_description
1 polymer ?
#
loop_
_entity_poly.entity_id
_entity_poly.type
_entity_poly.pdbx_seq_one_letter_code
_entity_poly.pdbx_strand_id
1 'polypeptide(L)'
;MSMNISEFSIIRTRIDTFPTIFVPRKIARKIGALAIARCNKNAILLAVSPMDLIANRAGSRIALNKSAYIALKGPKEISLEIADPRMTIFVYSKGLSSYWNPFTCELHRGASGELPHIKGILKGFSLTWQKESELPSITKDNDIILGEVYPNALGYFADYFDRSDGWTEKTVKITPAENMIKAEPISAKIYFRKDKKGYGLKATSIKYPDSYCICNYLFSYSEFSSDLYIKWIIGNSPVIITAPHGGLLRPTNVPAHQGLLGDSFTLDIAEGIIRRTFELSNWHILPSGVLSRAYRNFVELNRPYEPQDDDAKRVYRKYHELITNLIKVLRKLHDWVLILDIHGMRNLGLDVVLGTDYGRSISGFEDKCVELKRTLEKEFTVGVNDFGLAGKHTVTRYSSLSQVRVIQIEASLDTRLDPEKRAKLIDLVAEYVVKVSGDKICNRILYCNGNVSHANC
;
A
#
# COMPACT_ATOMS: atom_id res chain seq x y z
N MET A 1 -25.15 -8.27 15.37
CA MET A 1 -25.07 -7.80 16.78
C MET A 1 -24.44 -6.42 16.75
N SER A 2 -25.10 -5.42 17.33
CA SER A 2 -24.56 -4.07 17.49
C SER A 2 -24.20 -3.79 18.95
N MET A 3 -23.24 -2.90 19.18
CA MET A 3 -22.84 -2.41 20.50
C MET A 3 -22.72 -0.89 20.43
N ASN A 4 -23.46 -0.17 21.26
CA ASN A 4 -23.35 1.29 21.37
C ASN A 4 -22.30 1.66 22.42
N ILE A 5 -21.44 2.63 22.09
CA ILE A 5 -20.35 3.08 22.95
C ILE A 5 -20.38 4.61 23.01
N SER A 6 -20.66 5.14 24.19
CA SER A 6 -20.64 6.57 24.52
C SER A 6 -19.41 7.00 25.33
N GLU A 7 -18.69 6.04 25.92
CA GLU A 7 -17.50 6.29 26.73
C GLU A 7 -16.26 5.68 26.08
N PHE A 8 -15.40 6.52 25.53
CA PHE A 8 -14.10 6.12 24.98
C PHE A 8 -13.08 7.26 25.10
N SER A 9 -11.80 6.89 25.12
CA SER A 9 -10.69 7.84 25.05
C SER A 9 -10.22 7.99 23.61
N ILE A 10 -9.74 9.18 23.25
CA ILE A 10 -9.03 9.41 22.00
C ILE A 10 -7.54 9.32 22.31
N ILE A 11 -6.83 8.43 21.61
CA ILE A 11 -5.40 8.27 21.81
C ILE A 11 -4.65 8.63 20.53
N ARG A 12 -3.48 9.25 20.71
CA ARG A 12 -2.49 9.42 19.64
C ARG A 12 -1.45 8.33 19.80
N THR A 13 -1.43 7.35 18.91
CA THR A 13 -0.40 6.33 18.87
C THR A 13 0.52 6.56 17.68
N ARG A 14 1.79 6.15 17.78
CA ARG A 14 2.72 6.18 16.63
C ARG A 14 2.40 5.10 15.58
N ILE A 15 1.27 4.41 15.71
CA ILE A 15 0.78 3.36 14.80
C ILE A 15 -0.62 3.71 14.26
N ASP A 16 -0.95 5.01 14.24
CA ASP A 16 -2.25 5.58 13.84
C ASP A 16 -2.46 5.61 12.30
N THR A 17 -2.02 4.61 11.52
CA THR A 17 -2.23 4.64 10.06
C THR A 17 -3.64 4.24 9.66
N PHE A 18 -4.17 3.17 10.26
CA PHE A 18 -5.51 2.66 9.98
C PHE A 18 -6.49 2.98 11.13
N PRO A 19 -7.75 3.39 10.85
CA PRO A 19 -8.79 3.57 11.86
C PRO A 19 -8.91 2.35 12.79
N THR A 20 -8.64 2.52 14.08
CA THR A 20 -8.56 1.40 15.02
C THR A 20 -9.33 1.72 16.29
N ILE A 21 -10.07 0.72 16.79
CA ILE A 21 -10.62 0.70 18.13
C ILE A 21 -9.86 -0.30 19.01
N PHE A 22 -9.54 0.15 20.22
CA PHE A 22 -8.94 -0.66 21.27
C PHE A 22 -10.01 -1.01 22.29
N VAL A 23 -10.20 -2.30 22.55
CA VAL A 23 -11.22 -2.82 23.49
C VAL A 23 -10.61 -3.87 24.42
N PRO A 24 -11.26 -4.21 25.55
CA PRO A 24 -10.79 -5.31 26.40
C PRO A 24 -10.60 -6.60 25.60
N ARG A 25 -9.54 -7.36 25.90
CA ARG A 25 -9.15 -8.56 25.12
C ARG A 25 -10.30 -9.56 24.90
N LYS A 26 -11.17 -9.75 25.90
CA LYS A 26 -12.37 -10.59 25.78
C LYS A 26 -13.35 -10.07 24.71
N ILE A 27 -13.54 -8.76 24.64
CA ILE A 27 -14.38 -8.11 23.63
C ILE A 27 -13.72 -8.18 22.25
N ALA A 28 -12.41 -7.90 22.15
CA ALA A 28 -11.68 -7.99 20.88
C ALA A 28 -11.79 -9.39 20.27
N ARG A 29 -11.64 -10.45 21.07
CA ARG A 29 -11.82 -11.84 20.62
C ARG A 29 -13.22 -12.14 20.11
N LYS A 30 -14.26 -11.52 20.70
CA LYS A 30 -15.65 -11.70 20.29
C LYS A 30 -15.97 -10.98 18.98
N ILE A 31 -15.42 -9.78 18.80
CA ILE A 31 -15.64 -8.98 17.59
C ILE A 31 -14.81 -9.52 16.41
N GLY A 32 -13.58 -9.97 16.65
CA GLY A 32 -12.65 -10.40 15.61
C GLY A 32 -11.70 -9.28 15.19
N ALA A 33 -11.18 -9.35 13.96
CA ALA A 33 -10.18 -8.41 13.47
C ALA A 33 -10.75 -7.08 12.96
N LEU A 34 -12.02 -7.07 12.54
CA LEU A 34 -12.70 -5.93 11.94
C LEU A 34 -14.09 -5.70 12.54
N ALA A 35 -14.50 -4.44 12.57
CA ALA A 35 -15.87 -4.03 12.83
C ALA A 35 -16.25 -2.87 11.91
N ILE A 36 -17.55 -2.69 11.70
CA ILE A 36 -18.09 -1.48 11.07
C ILE A 36 -18.48 -0.54 12.22
N ALA A 37 -17.95 0.67 12.21
CA ALA A 37 -18.37 1.73 13.13
C ALA A 37 -19.27 2.72 12.41
N ARG A 38 -20.40 3.04 13.04
CA ARG A 38 -21.38 4.00 12.53
C ARG A 38 -21.51 5.16 13.50
N CYS A 39 -21.48 6.38 12.96
CA CYS A 39 -21.80 7.61 13.68
C CYS A 39 -22.55 8.54 12.72
N ASN A 40 -23.80 8.88 13.07
CA ASN A 40 -24.72 9.61 12.19
C ASN A 40 -24.87 8.87 10.83
N LYS A 41 -24.68 9.57 9.72
CA LYS A 41 -24.71 9.02 8.36
C LYS A 41 -23.38 8.40 7.91
N ASN A 42 -22.30 8.52 8.71
CA ASN A 42 -20.99 8.00 8.32
C ASN A 42 -20.82 6.57 8.83
N ALA A 43 -20.28 5.71 7.98
CA ALA A 43 -19.85 4.36 8.34
C ALA A 43 -18.40 4.18 7.90
N ILE A 44 -17.56 3.63 8.77
CA ILE A 44 -16.17 3.29 8.46
C ILE A 44 -15.84 1.89 8.95
N LEU A 45 -14.81 1.28 8.39
CA LEU A 45 -14.23 0.06 8.94
C LEU A 45 -13.17 0.40 9.98
N LEU A 46 -13.21 -0.33 11.09
CA LEU A 46 -12.23 -0.25 12.16
C LEU A 46 -11.45 -1.56 12.28
N ALA A 47 -10.15 -1.45 12.45
CA ALA A 47 -9.36 -2.51 13.06
C ALA A 47 -9.79 -2.66 14.50
N VAL A 48 -9.88 -3.89 14.99
CA VAL A 48 -10.19 -4.17 16.39
C VAL A 48 -8.95 -4.74 17.05
N SER A 49 -8.46 -4.03 18.06
CA SER A 49 -7.24 -4.37 18.78
C SER A 49 -7.49 -4.49 20.28
N PRO A 50 -6.74 -5.36 20.99
CA PRO A 50 -6.83 -5.40 22.44
C PRO A 50 -6.12 -4.19 23.08
N MET A 51 -6.68 -3.70 24.20
CA MET A 51 -6.17 -2.55 24.96
C MET A 51 -4.74 -2.70 25.51
N ASP A 52 -4.28 -3.93 25.68
CA ASP A 52 -2.91 -4.21 26.16
C ASP A 52 -1.83 -3.75 25.15
N LEU A 53 -2.17 -3.57 23.87
CA LEU A 53 -1.24 -3.04 22.87
C LEU A 53 -0.88 -1.56 23.07
N ILE A 54 -1.65 -0.83 23.87
CA ILE A 54 -1.44 0.61 24.12
C ILE A 54 -0.99 0.92 25.56
N ALA A 55 -0.60 -0.10 26.33
CA ALA A 55 0.13 0.01 27.61
C ALA A 55 -0.40 1.10 28.56
N ASN A 56 -1.70 1.08 28.87
CA ASN A 56 -2.38 1.99 29.82
C ASN A 56 -2.43 3.48 29.41
N ARG A 57 -2.23 3.82 28.13
CA ARG A 57 -2.34 5.21 27.64
C ARG A 57 -3.77 5.76 27.56
N ALA A 58 -4.77 4.97 27.94
CA ALA A 58 -6.17 5.36 27.84
C ALA A 58 -6.77 5.58 29.23
N GLY A 59 -7.52 6.66 29.39
CA GLY A 59 -8.27 6.95 30.63
C GLY A 59 -9.57 6.15 30.76
N SER A 60 -9.93 5.34 29.76
CA SER A 60 -11.14 4.54 29.73
C SER A 60 -10.87 3.12 29.22
N ARG A 61 -11.87 2.24 29.32
CA ARG A 61 -11.76 0.83 28.91
C ARG A 61 -11.78 0.62 27.39
N ILE A 62 -12.16 1.63 26.62
CA ILE A 62 -12.25 1.61 25.16
C ILE A 62 -11.54 2.85 24.62
N ALA A 63 -10.75 2.71 23.57
CA ALA A 63 -10.11 3.86 22.94
C ALA A 63 -10.24 3.84 21.42
N LEU A 64 -10.41 5.01 20.82
CA LEU A 64 -10.25 5.22 19.38
C LEU A 64 -8.88 5.84 19.13
N ASN A 65 -8.18 5.39 18.09
CA ASN A 65 -7.08 6.20 17.61
C ASN A 65 -7.56 7.48 16.91
N LYS A 66 -6.65 8.44 16.76
CA LYS A 66 -6.96 9.72 16.11
C LYS A 66 -7.54 9.54 14.71
N SER A 67 -7.04 8.57 13.93
CA SER A 67 -7.52 8.28 12.58
C SER A 67 -8.98 7.81 12.54
N ALA A 68 -9.40 6.94 13.47
CA ALA A 68 -10.80 6.56 13.61
C ALA A 68 -11.68 7.74 14.04
N TYR A 69 -11.22 8.53 15.01
CA TYR A 69 -11.98 9.70 15.48
C TYR A 69 -12.22 10.73 14.38
N ILE A 70 -11.19 11.05 13.58
CA ILE A 70 -11.30 11.96 12.44
C ILE A 70 -12.22 11.36 11.35
N ALA A 71 -12.04 10.10 11.00
CA ALA A 71 -12.84 9.45 9.96
C ALA A 71 -14.34 9.35 10.33
N LEU A 72 -14.65 9.26 11.62
CA LEU A 72 -16.03 9.33 12.16
C LEU A 72 -16.54 10.77 12.35
N LYS A 73 -15.75 11.79 11.99
CA LYS A 73 -16.07 13.23 12.12
C LYS A 73 -16.34 13.68 13.57
N GLY A 74 -15.52 13.20 14.50
CA GLY A 74 -15.61 13.58 15.91
C GLY A 74 -16.84 13.01 16.63
N PRO A 75 -16.98 11.67 16.68
CA PRO A 75 -18.14 11.03 17.28
C PRO A 75 -18.26 11.36 18.77
N LYS A 76 -19.50 11.49 19.26
CA LYS A 76 -19.84 11.44 20.69
C LYS A 76 -20.28 10.05 21.14
N GLU A 77 -20.90 9.32 20.22
CA GLU A 77 -21.33 7.94 20.37
C GLU A 77 -21.00 7.20 19.07
N ILE A 78 -20.67 5.92 19.19
CA ILE A 78 -20.46 5.03 18.05
C ILE A 78 -21.33 3.77 18.21
N SER A 79 -21.93 3.32 17.12
CA SER A 79 -22.49 1.97 17.04
C SER A 79 -21.51 1.06 16.33
N LEU A 80 -21.07 0.00 17.00
CA LEU A 80 -20.20 -1.02 16.43
C LEU A 80 -21.02 -2.21 15.97
N GLU A 81 -20.87 -2.56 14.70
CA GLU A 81 -21.45 -3.72 14.08
C GLU A 81 -20.35 -4.76 13.80
N ILE A 82 -20.55 -5.98 14.32
CA ILE A 82 -19.60 -7.08 14.12
C ILE A 82 -19.71 -7.58 12.67
N ALA A 83 -18.57 -7.77 12.00
CA ALA A 83 -18.53 -8.40 10.68
C ALA A 83 -18.97 -9.87 10.79
N ASP A 84 -20.14 -10.20 10.24
CA ASP A 84 -20.66 -11.57 10.10
C ASP A 84 -20.01 -12.23 8.87
N PRO A 85 -19.23 -13.30 9.05
CA PRO A 85 -18.62 -14.04 7.93
C PRO A 85 -19.59 -14.51 6.85
N ARG A 86 -20.86 -14.74 7.21
CA ARG A 86 -21.90 -15.19 6.28
C ARG A 86 -22.41 -14.07 5.39
N MET A 87 -22.31 -12.83 5.86
CA MET A 87 -22.73 -11.63 5.14
C MET A 87 -21.55 -10.80 4.61
N THR A 88 -20.32 -11.19 4.92
CA THR A 88 -19.10 -10.55 4.43
C THR A 88 -18.73 -11.14 3.09
N ILE A 89 -18.43 -10.29 2.10
CA ILE A 89 -18.09 -10.71 0.75
C ILE A 89 -16.71 -10.19 0.32
N PHE A 90 -15.98 -11.03 -0.42
CA PHE A 90 -14.77 -10.66 -1.14
C PHE A 90 -15.07 -10.58 -2.64
N VAL A 91 -14.71 -9.46 -3.25
CA VAL A 91 -14.91 -9.20 -4.68
C VAL A 91 -13.59 -8.86 -5.35
N TYR A 92 -13.46 -9.23 -6.62
CA TYR A 92 -12.22 -9.12 -7.40
C TYR A 92 -12.46 -8.67 -8.85
N SER A 93 -13.71 -8.35 -9.20
CA SER A 93 -14.16 -8.01 -10.56
C SER A 93 -15.08 -6.78 -10.55
N LYS A 94 -16.17 -6.78 -11.32
CA LYS A 94 -17.17 -5.69 -11.41
C LYS A 94 -17.76 -5.25 -10.05
N GLY A 95 -17.63 -6.07 -9.01
CA GLY A 95 -17.98 -5.69 -7.63
C GLY A 95 -16.99 -4.76 -6.94
N LEU A 96 -15.79 -4.55 -7.49
CA LEU A 96 -14.77 -3.65 -6.97
C LEU A 96 -15.22 -2.18 -7.03
N SER A 97 -14.73 -1.33 -6.14
CA SER A 97 -14.99 0.11 -6.16
C SER A 97 -14.57 0.76 -7.48
N SER A 98 -13.39 0.41 -7.97
CA SER A 98 -12.90 0.77 -9.30
C SER A 98 -11.88 -0.25 -9.81
N TYR A 99 -11.94 -0.53 -11.12
CA TYR A 99 -11.08 -1.52 -11.75
C TYR A 99 -10.84 -1.18 -13.23
N TRP A 100 -9.72 -1.66 -13.75
CA TRP A 100 -9.40 -1.55 -15.17
C TRP A 100 -9.91 -2.75 -15.93
N ASN A 101 -10.41 -2.52 -17.15
CA ASN A 101 -10.34 -3.52 -18.19
C ASN A 101 -8.90 -3.53 -18.74
N PRO A 102 -8.12 -4.60 -18.56
CA PRO A 102 -6.71 -4.60 -18.93
C PRO A 102 -6.47 -4.66 -20.45
N PHE A 103 -7.49 -4.94 -21.25
CA PHE A 103 -7.38 -5.02 -22.72
C PHE A 103 -7.82 -3.74 -23.43
N THR A 104 -8.82 -3.05 -22.89
CA THR A 104 -9.28 -1.75 -23.43
C THR A 104 -8.67 -0.55 -22.70
N CYS A 105 -8.09 -0.80 -21.52
CA CYS A 105 -7.58 0.24 -20.63
C CYS A 105 -8.64 1.25 -20.20
N GLU A 106 -9.91 0.82 -20.15
CA GLU A 106 -10.99 1.60 -19.59
C GLU A 106 -11.03 1.43 -18.07
N LEU A 107 -11.10 2.57 -17.36
CA LEU A 107 -11.31 2.59 -15.92
C LEU A 107 -12.81 2.58 -15.62
N HIS A 108 -13.29 1.52 -14.99
CA HIS A 108 -14.68 1.41 -14.59
C HIS A 108 -14.84 1.74 -13.10
N ARG A 109 -16.01 2.28 -12.75
CA ARG A 109 -16.53 2.27 -11.38
C ARG A 109 -17.39 1.01 -11.23
N GLY A 110 -17.14 0.19 -10.23
CA GLY A 110 -17.94 -1.02 -10.04
C GLY A 110 -19.15 -0.80 -9.15
N ALA A 111 -19.85 -1.90 -8.87
CA ALA A 111 -21.18 -1.87 -8.28
C ALA A 111 -21.21 -1.42 -6.82
N SER A 112 -20.09 -1.46 -6.09
CA SER A 112 -20.10 -1.25 -4.63
C SER A 112 -20.44 0.16 -4.17
N GLY A 113 -20.37 1.16 -5.07
CA GLY A 113 -20.50 2.57 -4.70
C GLY A 113 -19.58 2.98 -3.54
N GLU A 114 -20.14 3.64 -2.53
CA GLU A 114 -19.42 4.16 -1.35
C GLU A 114 -19.41 3.19 -0.15
N LEU A 115 -19.71 1.90 -0.36
CA LEU A 115 -19.70 0.95 0.74
C LEU A 115 -18.32 0.86 1.41
N PRO A 116 -18.24 0.90 2.76
CA PRO A 116 -16.98 0.74 3.47
C PRO A 116 -16.36 -0.63 3.17
N HIS A 117 -15.10 -0.61 2.74
CA HIS A 117 -14.35 -1.81 2.40
C HIS A 117 -12.88 -1.67 2.80
N ILE A 118 -12.17 -2.81 2.81
CA ILE A 118 -10.72 -2.85 2.87
C ILE A 118 -10.17 -3.64 1.69
N LYS A 119 -8.91 -3.41 1.34
CA LYS A 119 -8.16 -4.30 0.46
C LYS A 119 -7.93 -5.65 1.13
N GLY A 120 -8.13 -6.74 0.38
CA GLY A 120 -7.96 -8.11 0.86
C GLY A 120 -7.15 -8.97 -0.11
N ILE A 121 -6.33 -9.87 0.42
CA ILE A 121 -5.51 -10.81 -0.33
C ILE A 121 -6.07 -12.22 -0.13
N LEU A 122 -6.52 -12.83 -1.22
CA LEU A 122 -6.88 -14.24 -1.31
C LEU A 122 -5.68 -15.05 -1.79
N LYS A 123 -5.18 -15.98 -0.98
CA LYS A 123 -4.09 -16.90 -1.36
C LYS A 123 -4.63 -18.20 -1.96
N GLY A 124 -3.85 -18.83 -2.83
CA GLY A 124 -4.15 -20.15 -3.38
C GLY A 124 -5.03 -20.09 -4.64
N PHE A 125 -5.04 -18.95 -5.32
CA PHE A 125 -5.86 -18.69 -6.49
C PHE A 125 -5.13 -17.77 -7.47
N SER A 126 -5.38 -17.97 -8.76
CA SER A 126 -4.93 -17.11 -9.85
C SER A 126 -6.14 -16.45 -10.51
N LEU A 127 -6.00 -15.16 -10.82
CA LEU A 127 -6.96 -14.38 -11.59
C LEU A 127 -6.50 -14.34 -13.06
N THR A 128 -7.39 -14.70 -13.97
CA THR A 128 -7.10 -14.70 -15.41
C THR A 128 -8.21 -14.04 -16.20
N TRP A 129 -7.88 -12.97 -16.93
CA TRP A 129 -8.81 -12.26 -17.79
C TRP A 129 -8.60 -12.66 -19.25
N GLN A 130 -9.62 -13.25 -19.88
CA GLN A 130 -9.60 -13.62 -21.29
C GLN A 130 -10.00 -12.42 -22.16
N LYS A 131 -9.38 -12.24 -23.33
CA LYS A 131 -9.55 -11.04 -24.17
C LYS A 131 -11.00 -10.76 -24.55
N GLU A 132 -11.78 -11.80 -24.81
CA GLU A 132 -13.18 -11.73 -25.22
C GLU A 132 -14.16 -11.76 -24.03
N SER A 133 -13.65 -11.92 -22.80
CA SER A 133 -14.49 -11.98 -21.60
C SER A 133 -14.66 -10.59 -20.98
N GLU A 134 -15.88 -10.28 -20.54
CA GLU A 134 -16.14 -9.08 -19.74
C GLU A 134 -15.66 -9.20 -18.28
N LEU A 135 -15.38 -10.43 -17.84
CA LEU A 135 -15.06 -10.72 -16.45
C LEU A 135 -13.83 -11.63 -16.34
N PRO A 136 -12.98 -11.41 -15.35
CA PRO A 136 -11.90 -12.33 -15.07
C PRO A 136 -12.42 -13.62 -14.43
N SER A 137 -11.77 -14.72 -14.77
CA SER A 137 -11.97 -16.04 -14.17
C SER A 137 -11.01 -16.26 -13.00
N ILE A 138 -11.40 -17.11 -12.05
CA ILE A 138 -10.53 -17.55 -10.96
C ILE A 138 -10.30 -19.05 -11.06
N THR A 139 -9.04 -19.45 -10.91
CA THR A 139 -8.63 -20.85 -10.81
C THR A 139 -7.80 -21.08 -9.55
N LYS A 140 -7.80 -22.30 -9.03
CA LYS A 140 -6.92 -22.68 -7.90
C LYS A 140 -5.49 -22.75 -8.41
N ASP A 141 -4.59 -22.00 -7.78
CA ASP A 141 -3.16 -21.90 -8.15
C ASP A 141 -2.34 -21.57 -6.89
N ASN A 142 -1.02 -21.40 -6.99
CA ASN A 142 -0.17 -20.98 -5.86
C ASN A 142 -0.03 -19.45 -5.74
N ASP A 143 -0.78 -18.69 -6.53
CA ASP A 143 -0.73 -17.23 -6.54
C ASP A 143 -1.66 -16.59 -5.52
N ILE A 144 -1.76 -15.26 -5.62
CA ILE A 144 -2.62 -14.42 -4.84
C ILE A 144 -3.52 -13.58 -5.74
N ILE A 145 -4.69 -13.23 -5.21
CA ILE A 145 -5.62 -12.27 -5.80
C ILE A 145 -5.82 -11.15 -4.79
N LEU A 146 -5.59 -9.92 -5.22
CA LEU A 146 -5.92 -8.72 -4.47
C LEU A 146 -7.28 -8.19 -4.94
N GLY A 147 -8.17 -7.98 -3.98
CA GLY A 147 -9.51 -7.45 -4.20
C GLY A 147 -9.98 -6.65 -3.00
N GLU A 148 -11.30 -6.57 -2.81
CA GLU A 148 -11.92 -5.81 -1.73
C GLU A 148 -12.81 -6.71 -0.88
N VAL A 149 -12.80 -6.45 0.43
CA VAL A 149 -13.66 -7.10 1.42
C VAL A 149 -14.69 -6.11 1.88
N TYR A 150 -15.96 -6.47 1.73
CA TYR A 150 -17.11 -5.69 2.18
C TYR A 150 -17.83 -6.43 3.32
N PRO A 151 -17.57 -6.05 4.58
CA PRO A 151 -18.26 -6.63 5.73
C PRO A 151 -19.76 -6.38 5.69
N ASN A 152 -20.55 -7.41 5.97
CA ASN A 152 -22.02 -7.37 6.06
C ASN A 152 -22.74 -6.84 4.80
N ALA A 153 -22.10 -6.93 3.63
CA ALA A 153 -22.62 -6.39 2.38
C ALA A 153 -23.20 -7.44 1.41
N LEU A 154 -23.27 -8.73 1.77
CA LEU A 154 -23.69 -9.77 0.84
C LEU A 154 -25.06 -9.49 0.21
N GLY A 155 -26.02 -8.98 0.99
CA GLY A 155 -27.34 -8.62 0.47
C GLY A 155 -27.31 -7.52 -0.60
N TYR A 156 -26.33 -6.62 -0.55
CA TYR A 156 -26.13 -5.58 -1.55
C TYR A 156 -25.66 -6.15 -2.90
N PHE A 157 -24.88 -7.23 -2.86
CA PHE A 157 -24.37 -7.89 -4.05
C PHE A 157 -25.24 -9.08 -4.49
N ALA A 158 -26.36 -9.36 -3.82
CA ALA A 158 -27.19 -10.53 -4.12
C ALA A 158 -27.69 -10.50 -5.57
N ASP A 159 -28.20 -9.36 -6.02
CA ASP A 159 -28.67 -9.15 -7.40
C ASP A 159 -27.54 -9.21 -8.43
N TYR A 160 -26.31 -8.92 -8.00
CA TYR A 160 -25.13 -8.98 -8.86
C TYR A 160 -24.70 -10.42 -9.17
N PHE A 161 -24.98 -11.36 -8.26
CA PHE A 161 -24.61 -12.77 -8.36
C PHE A 161 -25.81 -13.69 -8.58
N ASP A 162 -26.90 -13.18 -9.16
CA ASP A 162 -28.10 -13.98 -9.39
C ASP A 162 -27.75 -15.28 -10.15
N ARG A 163 -28.38 -16.37 -9.70
CA ARG A 163 -27.89 -17.75 -9.82
C ARG A 163 -28.04 -18.33 -11.23
N SER A 164 -28.51 -17.57 -12.21
CA SER A 164 -28.68 -18.03 -13.59
C SER A 164 -27.35 -18.29 -14.31
N ASP A 165 -26.24 -17.74 -13.83
CA ASP A 165 -24.99 -17.61 -14.62
C ASP A 165 -23.83 -18.51 -14.15
N GLY A 166 -24.10 -19.63 -13.47
CA GLY A 166 -23.08 -20.65 -13.18
C GLY A 166 -22.01 -20.21 -12.15
N TRP A 167 -22.33 -19.23 -11.31
CA TRP A 167 -21.48 -18.82 -10.19
C TRP A 167 -21.39 -19.91 -9.11
N THR A 168 -20.17 -20.18 -8.64
CA THR A 168 -19.93 -21.04 -7.47
C THR A 168 -19.62 -20.17 -6.26
N GLU A 169 -20.41 -20.33 -5.19
CA GLU A 169 -20.14 -19.71 -3.90
C GLU A 169 -19.12 -20.53 -3.10
N LYS A 170 -18.18 -19.86 -2.44
CA LYS A 170 -17.27 -20.47 -1.47
C LYS A 170 -17.02 -19.55 -0.28
N THR A 171 -16.81 -20.13 0.90
CA THR A 171 -16.23 -19.38 2.03
C THR A 171 -14.71 -19.50 2.00
N VAL A 172 -14.02 -18.36 2.02
CA VAL A 172 -12.55 -18.24 1.94
C VAL A 172 -11.99 -17.43 3.11
N LYS A 173 -10.69 -17.57 3.35
CA LYS A 173 -9.92 -16.75 4.30
C LYS A 173 -9.17 -15.68 3.53
N ILE A 174 -9.39 -14.42 3.89
CA ILE A 174 -8.81 -13.24 3.23
C ILE A 174 -7.88 -12.53 4.22
N THR A 175 -6.62 -12.35 3.84
CA THR A 175 -5.66 -11.57 4.63
C THR A 175 -5.83 -10.08 4.31
N PRO A 176 -6.04 -9.19 5.29
CA PRO A 176 -6.04 -7.75 5.04
C PRO A 176 -4.77 -7.27 4.31
N ALA A 177 -4.96 -6.51 3.23
CA ALA A 177 -3.85 -5.87 2.52
C ALA A 177 -3.49 -4.51 3.12
N GLU A 178 -4.41 -3.91 3.90
CA GLU A 178 -4.24 -2.62 4.56
C GLU A 178 -3.07 -2.60 5.54
N ASN A 179 -2.58 -1.40 5.82
CA ASN A 179 -1.48 -1.18 6.76
C ASN A 179 -1.98 -1.22 8.21
N MET A 180 -2.31 -2.42 8.68
CA MET A 180 -2.92 -2.67 9.99
C MET A 180 -1.95 -3.39 10.93
N ILE A 181 -2.07 -3.11 12.23
CA ILE A 181 -1.27 -3.77 13.28
C ILE A 181 -1.50 -5.29 13.30
N LYS A 182 -2.75 -5.71 13.09
CA LYS A 182 -3.17 -7.10 13.00
C LYS A 182 -3.81 -7.33 11.65
N ALA A 183 -3.24 -8.25 10.87
CA ALA A 183 -3.79 -8.72 9.62
C ALA A 183 -4.25 -10.19 9.75
N GLU A 184 -4.99 -10.49 10.82
CA GLU A 184 -5.59 -11.81 10.99
C GLU A 184 -6.57 -12.09 9.83
N PRO A 185 -6.58 -13.31 9.25
CA PRO A 185 -7.47 -13.59 8.13
C PRO A 185 -8.95 -13.49 8.48
N ILE A 186 -9.71 -12.79 7.64
CA ILE A 186 -11.16 -12.63 7.75
C ILE A 186 -11.84 -13.70 6.92
N SER A 187 -12.97 -14.21 7.40
CA SER A 187 -13.76 -15.17 6.62
C SER A 187 -14.78 -14.40 5.78
N ALA A 188 -14.81 -14.66 4.48
CA ALA A 188 -15.71 -14.00 3.53
C ALA A 188 -16.28 -15.00 2.52
N LYS A 189 -17.45 -14.68 1.97
CA LYS A 189 -17.98 -15.33 0.78
C LYS A 189 -17.26 -14.80 -0.46
N ILE A 190 -17.03 -15.67 -1.42
CA ILE A 190 -16.58 -15.31 -2.77
C ILE A 190 -17.48 -16.04 -3.77
N TYR A 191 -17.84 -15.35 -4.84
CA TYR A 191 -18.52 -15.93 -5.99
C TYR A 191 -17.54 -15.92 -7.15
N PHE A 192 -17.31 -17.07 -7.79
CA PHE A 192 -16.51 -17.13 -9.00
C PHE A 192 -17.15 -18.06 -10.03
N ARG A 193 -16.96 -17.72 -11.31
CA ARG A 193 -17.37 -18.56 -12.44
C ARG A 193 -16.29 -19.59 -12.73
N LYS A 194 -16.71 -20.84 -12.96
CA LYS A 194 -15.83 -21.87 -13.53
C LYS A 194 -15.81 -21.68 -15.04
N ASP A 195 -14.98 -20.77 -15.53
CA ASP A 195 -14.80 -20.65 -16.97
C ASP A 195 -13.89 -21.76 -17.50
N LYS A 196 -14.01 -22.03 -18.80
CA LYS A 196 -13.13 -22.98 -19.49
C LYS A 196 -11.69 -22.52 -19.32
N LYS A 197 -10.80 -23.45 -18.97
CA LYS A 197 -9.35 -23.21 -18.99
C LYS A 197 -9.00 -22.56 -20.34
N GLY A 198 -8.49 -21.34 -20.29
CA GLY A 198 -8.22 -20.55 -21.49
C GLY A 198 -7.04 -19.63 -21.24
N TYR A 199 -6.41 -19.23 -22.35
CA TYR A 199 -5.31 -18.28 -22.35
C TYR A 199 -5.85 -16.87 -22.07
N GLY A 200 -5.14 -16.10 -21.25
CA GLY A 200 -5.55 -14.75 -20.87
C GLY A 200 -4.47 -14.05 -20.06
N LEU A 201 -4.71 -12.78 -19.75
CA LEU A 201 -3.83 -12.01 -18.88
C LEU A 201 -3.98 -12.51 -17.45
N LYS A 202 -2.88 -13.03 -16.89
CA LYS A 202 -2.77 -13.32 -15.46
C LYS A 202 -2.30 -12.08 -14.73
N ALA A 203 -3.02 -11.70 -13.68
CA ALA A 203 -2.70 -10.52 -12.88
C ALA A 203 -3.03 -10.75 -11.40
N THR A 204 -2.24 -10.16 -10.50
CA THR A 204 -2.57 -10.20 -9.06
C THR A 204 -3.82 -9.38 -8.75
N SER A 205 -4.05 -8.30 -9.50
CA SER A 205 -5.14 -7.36 -9.27
C SER A 205 -5.55 -6.71 -10.58
N ILE A 206 -6.82 -6.35 -10.67
CA ILE A 206 -7.37 -5.41 -11.67
C ILE A 206 -7.95 -4.17 -11.02
N LYS A 207 -7.89 -4.10 -9.69
CA LYS A 207 -8.40 -3.01 -8.87
C LYS A 207 -7.52 -1.77 -9.03
N TYR A 208 -8.12 -0.61 -9.20
CA TYR A 208 -7.42 0.67 -9.05
C TYR A 208 -7.44 1.11 -7.57
N PRO A 209 -6.36 1.69 -6.98
CA PRO A 209 -5.02 1.92 -7.53
C PRO A 209 -4.02 0.82 -7.09
N ASP A 210 -4.32 -0.44 -7.39
CA ASP A 210 -3.35 -1.55 -7.23
C ASP A 210 -2.96 -2.16 -8.60
N SER A 211 -3.54 -1.61 -9.66
CA SER A 211 -3.24 -1.85 -11.06
C SER A 211 -3.49 -0.58 -11.87
N TYR A 212 -2.84 -0.48 -13.01
CA TYR A 212 -2.71 0.72 -13.81
C TYR A 212 -2.64 0.30 -15.28
N CYS A 213 -3.39 0.96 -16.15
CA CYS A 213 -3.08 0.93 -17.57
C CYS A 213 -2.35 2.21 -17.98
N ILE A 214 -1.10 2.05 -18.41
CA ILE A 214 -0.19 3.12 -18.78
C ILE A 214 -0.27 3.33 -20.30
N CYS A 215 -0.47 4.58 -20.72
CA CYS A 215 -0.56 4.97 -22.14
C CYS A 215 -1.60 4.18 -22.96
N ASN A 216 -2.65 3.63 -22.35
CA ASN A 216 -3.70 2.82 -22.97
C ASN A 216 -3.27 1.47 -23.56
N TYR A 217 -2.08 0.95 -23.24
CA TYR A 217 -1.65 -0.37 -23.75
C TYR A 217 -0.81 -1.20 -22.78
N LEU A 218 -0.23 -0.58 -21.75
CA LEU A 218 0.63 -1.28 -20.80
C LEU A 218 -0.09 -1.49 -19.47
N PHE A 219 -0.47 -2.73 -19.19
CA PHE A 219 -1.07 -3.09 -17.91
C PHE A 219 -0.01 -3.45 -16.86
N SER A 220 0.04 -2.70 -15.76
CA SER A 220 0.90 -2.95 -14.60
C SER A 220 0.07 -3.15 -13.35
N TYR A 221 0.55 -3.99 -12.42
CA TYR A 221 -0.13 -4.27 -11.17
C TYR A 221 0.86 -4.50 -10.02
N SER A 222 0.36 -4.31 -8.81
CA SER A 222 1.12 -4.57 -7.60
C SER A 222 1.28 -6.06 -7.38
N GLU A 223 2.49 -6.45 -7.01
CA GLU A 223 2.86 -7.81 -6.62
C GLU A 223 3.32 -7.82 -5.16
N PHE A 224 3.39 -9.02 -4.59
CA PHE A 224 3.75 -9.23 -3.19
C PHE A 224 4.71 -10.40 -3.03
N SER A 225 5.55 -10.34 -2.01
CA SER A 225 6.34 -11.49 -1.60
C SER A 225 5.41 -12.58 -1.09
N SER A 226 5.85 -13.84 -1.09
CA SER A 226 5.02 -14.98 -0.65
C SER A 226 4.54 -14.85 0.81
N ASP A 227 5.35 -14.21 1.65
CA ASP A 227 5.05 -13.84 3.04
C ASP A 227 4.25 -12.53 3.18
N LEU A 228 4.00 -11.83 2.06
CA LEU A 228 3.26 -10.57 1.95
C LEU A 228 3.92 -9.37 2.63
N TYR A 229 5.17 -9.46 3.09
CA TYR A 229 5.86 -8.37 3.77
C TYR A 229 6.41 -7.31 2.84
N ILE A 230 6.67 -7.63 1.57
CA ILE A 230 7.14 -6.67 0.57
C ILE A 230 6.08 -6.57 -0.53
N LYS A 231 5.69 -5.33 -0.87
CA LYS A 231 4.85 -4.99 -2.03
C LYS A 231 5.74 -4.29 -3.06
N TRP A 232 5.58 -4.60 -4.34
CA TRP A 232 6.25 -3.84 -5.41
C TRP A 232 5.34 -3.63 -6.61
N ILE A 233 5.72 -2.67 -7.45
CA ILE A 233 5.11 -2.43 -8.74
C ILE A 233 6.19 -1.97 -9.72
N ILE A 234 6.10 -2.42 -10.97
CA ILE A 234 7.00 -2.02 -12.04
C ILE A 234 6.30 -0.94 -12.87
N GLY A 235 6.88 0.25 -12.88
CA GLY A 235 6.42 1.40 -13.64
C GLY A 235 7.23 1.65 -14.91
N ASN A 236 6.91 2.73 -15.61
CA ASN A 236 7.57 3.16 -16.86
C ASN A 236 8.42 4.43 -16.71
N SER A 237 8.52 4.98 -15.50
CA SER A 237 9.35 6.13 -15.17
C SER A 237 10.76 5.70 -14.73
N PRO A 238 11.80 6.54 -14.92
CA PRO A 238 13.13 6.34 -14.34
C PRO A 238 13.15 6.48 -12.81
N VAL A 239 12.01 6.72 -12.15
CA VAL A 239 11.90 6.90 -10.70
C VAL A 239 11.44 5.61 -10.02
N ILE A 240 12.12 5.25 -8.93
CA ILE A 240 11.73 4.20 -7.99
C ILE A 240 11.38 4.86 -6.65
N ILE A 241 10.18 4.59 -6.14
CA ILE A 241 9.77 4.99 -4.78
C ILE A 241 10.03 3.84 -3.82
N THR A 242 10.68 4.12 -2.69
CA THR A 242 10.93 3.12 -1.65
C THR A 242 10.40 3.59 -0.30
N ALA A 243 9.88 2.67 0.52
CA ALA A 243 9.44 2.96 1.88
C ALA A 243 9.74 1.77 2.81
N PRO A 244 10.92 1.73 3.44
CA PRO A 244 11.36 0.58 4.24
C PRO A 244 10.69 0.47 5.62
N HIS A 245 10.13 1.56 6.16
CA HIS A 245 9.68 1.63 7.57
C HIS A 245 8.19 1.91 7.78
N GLY A 246 7.41 1.98 6.71
CA GLY A 246 6.00 2.42 6.78
C GLY A 246 5.01 1.33 7.19
N GLY A 247 5.39 0.06 7.07
CA GLY A 247 4.55 -1.09 7.35
C GLY A 247 4.27 -1.31 8.84
N LEU A 248 3.12 -1.93 9.15
CA LEU A 248 2.71 -2.29 10.52
C LEU A 248 2.58 -3.80 10.75
N LEU A 249 2.78 -4.64 9.72
CA LEU A 249 2.69 -6.09 9.89
C LEU A 249 3.81 -6.59 10.78
N ARG A 250 3.46 -7.47 11.72
CA ARG A 250 4.40 -8.05 12.67
C ARG A 250 4.62 -9.51 12.30
N PRO A 251 5.77 -9.86 11.70
CA PRO A 251 6.09 -11.26 11.45
C PRO A 251 6.01 -12.07 12.75
N THR A 252 5.32 -13.20 12.70
CA THR A 252 5.03 -14.01 13.91
C THR A 252 6.25 -14.76 14.42
N ASN A 253 7.21 -15.02 13.53
CA ASN A 253 8.40 -15.84 13.81
C ASN A 253 9.67 -15.02 14.00
N VAL A 254 9.59 -13.70 13.80
CA VAL A 254 10.73 -12.80 13.98
C VAL A 254 10.62 -12.16 15.37
N PRO A 255 11.69 -12.16 16.18
CA PRO A 255 11.67 -11.45 17.46
C PRO A 255 11.65 -9.93 17.26
N ALA A 256 10.98 -9.21 18.16
CA ALA A 256 10.97 -7.75 18.12
C ALA A 256 12.25 -7.16 18.72
N HIS A 257 12.86 -6.21 18.03
CA HIS A 257 13.91 -5.35 18.56
C HIS A 257 13.32 -4.18 19.34
N GLN A 258 13.83 -3.94 20.55
CA GLN A 258 13.38 -2.79 21.35
C GLN A 258 13.93 -1.46 20.81
N GLY A 259 13.17 -0.38 21.03
CA GLY A 259 13.61 0.99 20.70
C GLY A 259 13.48 1.41 19.23
N LEU A 260 13.17 0.49 18.32
CA LEU A 260 12.87 0.83 16.92
C LEU A 260 11.38 1.09 16.76
N LEU A 261 11.04 2.28 16.27
CA LEU A 261 9.68 2.67 15.95
C LEU A 261 9.58 2.84 14.44
N GLY A 262 8.48 2.36 13.87
CA GLY A 262 8.19 2.58 12.45
C GLY A 262 7.83 4.02 12.13
N ASP A 263 7.90 4.33 10.84
CA ASP A 263 7.70 5.65 10.30
C ASP A 263 6.24 5.73 9.82
N SER A 264 5.31 5.97 10.74
CA SER A 264 3.86 5.98 10.44
C SER A 264 3.54 6.77 9.16
N PHE A 265 2.65 6.25 8.33
CA PHE A 265 2.21 6.83 7.07
C PHE A 265 3.26 6.91 5.94
N THR A 266 4.52 6.49 6.10
CA THR A 266 5.45 6.54 4.95
C THR A 266 5.10 5.54 3.86
N LEU A 267 4.49 4.40 4.22
CA LEU A 267 3.91 3.45 3.25
C LEU A 267 2.76 4.11 2.48
N ASP A 268 1.83 4.75 3.18
CA ASP A 268 0.69 5.47 2.60
C ASP A 268 1.13 6.65 1.72
N ILE A 269 2.18 7.38 2.13
CA ILE A 269 2.78 8.46 1.35
C ILE A 269 3.41 7.89 0.07
N ALA A 270 4.16 6.80 0.15
CA ALA A 270 4.79 6.19 -1.02
C ALA A 270 3.75 5.64 -2.01
N GLU A 271 2.71 4.92 -1.54
CA GLU A 271 1.59 4.50 -2.38
C GLU A 271 0.84 5.70 -2.98
N GLY A 272 0.65 6.75 -2.18
CA GLY A 272 0.06 8.02 -2.59
C GLY A 272 0.84 8.69 -3.71
N ILE A 273 2.16 8.78 -3.61
CA ILE A 273 3.03 9.35 -4.64
C ILE A 273 2.91 8.56 -5.94
N ILE A 274 2.99 7.23 -5.88
CA ILE A 274 2.85 6.36 -7.08
C ILE A 274 1.51 6.62 -7.78
N ARG A 275 0.40 6.58 -7.03
CA ARG A 275 -0.93 6.85 -7.56
C ARG A 275 -1.03 8.26 -8.13
N ARG A 276 -0.57 9.26 -7.38
CA ARG A 276 -0.76 10.66 -7.74
C ARG A 276 0.08 11.08 -8.94
N THR A 277 1.29 10.53 -9.10
CA THR A 277 2.09 10.72 -10.32
C THR A 277 1.35 10.19 -11.55
N PHE A 278 0.72 9.02 -11.44
CA PHE A 278 -0.07 8.45 -12.53
C PHE A 278 -1.27 9.32 -12.88
N GLU A 279 -2.01 9.82 -11.89
CA GLU A 279 -3.13 10.74 -12.11
C GLU A 279 -2.69 12.08 -12.74
N LEU A 280 -1.64 12.72 -12.19
CA LEU A 280 -1.16 14.03 -12.65
C LEU A 280 -0.53 13.99 -14.04
N SER A 281 -0.01 12.84 -14.46
CA SER A 281 0.54 12.65 -15.81
C SER A 281 -0.51 12.28 -16.85
N ASN A 282 -1.80 12.38 -16.53
CA ASN A 282 -2.88 11.89 -17.38
C ASN A 282 -2.68 10.42 -17.79
N TRP A 283 -2.22 9.60 -16.85
CA TRP A 283 -2.10 8.14 -16.99
C TRP A 283 -0.91 7.67 -17.85
N HIS A 284 0.09 8.55 -18.03
CA HIS A 284 1.29 8.27 -18.83
C HIS A 284 2.50 7.86 -18.00
N ILE A 285 2.63 8.32 -16.74
CA ILE A 285 3.82 8.12 -15.91
C ILE A 285 3.43 7.32 -14.67
N LEU A 286 3.98 6.11 -14.55
CA LEU A 286 3.94 5.31 -13.33
C LEU A 286 5.38 5.13 -12.82
N PRO A 287 5.73 5.62 -11.62
CA PRO A 287 6.98 5.26 -10.97
C PRO A 287 6.94 3.81 -10.50
N SER A 288 8.10 3.16 -10.52
CA SER A 288 8.23 1.84 -9.87
C SER A 288 8.22 2.01 -8.35
N GLY A 289 7.85 0.96 -7.61
CA GLY A 289 7.78 1.02 -6.15
C GLY A 289 8.29 -0.25 -5.48
N VAL A 290 9.02 -0.13 -4.37
CA VAL A 290 9.34 -1.25 -3.45
C VAL A 290 9.07 -0.83 -2.02
N LEU A 291 8.02 -1.41 -1.44
CA LEU A 291 7.41 -0.92 -0.21
C LEU A 291 7.39 -2.03 0.84
N SER A 292 7.82 -1.70 2.04
CA SER A 292 7.74 -2.62 3.18
C SER A 292 6.40 -2.51 3.89
N ARG A 293 5.76 -3.66 4.06
CA ARG A 293 4.59 -3.85 4.91
C ARG A 293 4.97 -4.37 6.29
N ALA A 294 6.19 -4.86 6.47
CA ALA A 294 6.71 -5.27 7.77
C ALA A 294 7.03 -4.08 8.67
N TYR A 295 6.74 -4.23 9.96
CA TYR A 295 7.07 -3.24 10.98
C TYR A 295 8.57 -3.29 11.28
N ARG A 296 9.20 -2.11 11.25
CA ARG A 296 10.65 -1.89 11.36
C ARG A 296 11.31 -2.57 12.55
N ASN A 297 10.60 -2.70 13.67
CA ASN A 297 11.12 -3.34 14.87
C ASN A 297 11.35 -4.85 14.70
N PHE A 298 10.73 -5.50 13.70
CA PHE A 298 10.97 -6.90 13.36
C PHE A 298 12.00 -7.00 12.25
N VAL A 299 11.84 -6.18 11.20
CA VAL A 299 12.74 -6.19 10.05
C VAL A 299 13.16 -4.76 9.72
N GLU A 300 14.41 -4.45 10.01
CA GLU A 300 15.02 -3.17 9.68
C GLU A 300 15.73 -3.26 8.33
N LEU A 301 15.08 -2.69 7.31
CA LEU A 301 15.51 -2.76 5.92
C LEU A 301 16.52 -1.66 5.55
N ASN A 302 16.71 -0.64 6.39
CA ASN A 302 17.65 0.45 6.14
C ASN A 302 18.92 0.34 7.01
N ARG A 303 19.41 -0.89 7.23
CA ARG A 303 20.70 -1.19 7.89
C ARG A 303 21.70 -1.83 6.93
N PRO A 304 23.01 -1.56 7.10
CA PRO A 304 24.05 -2.05 6.20
C PRO A 304 24.37 -3.54 6.34
N TYR A 305 23.92 -4.19 7.42
CA TYR A 305 24.09 -5.61 7.65
C TYR A 305 22.76 -6.33 7.61
N GLU A 306 22.79 -7.56 7.11
CA GLU A 306 21.64 -8.44 7.14
C GLU A 306 21.24 -8.77 8.60
N PRO A 307 19.94 -8.94 8.88
CA PRO A 307 19.48 -9.50 10.15
C PRO A 307 20.08 -10.90 10.40
N GLN A 308 20.27 -11.24 11.69
CA GLN A 308 20.73 -12.57 12.10
C GLN A 308 19.63 -13.63 12.03
N ASP A 309 18.38 -13.22 12.26
CA ASP A 309 17.21 -14.08 12.15
C ASP A 309 16.90 -14.42 10.68
N ASP A 310 16.73 -15.71 10.38
CA ASP A 310 16.59 -16.20 9.00
C ASP A 310 15.32 -15.69 8.30
N ASP A 311 14.22 -15.53 9.03
CA ASP A 311 12.97 -15.01 8.49
C ASP A 311 13.11 -13.51 8.19
N ALA A 312 13.69 -12.73 9.10
CA ALA A 312 14.00 -11.32 8.87
C ALA A 312 14.99 -11.13 7.71
N LYS A 313 16.00 -12.00 7.62
CA LYS A 313 17.00 -12.00 6.57
C LYS A 313 16.40 -12.28 5.19
N ARG A 314 15.44 -13.19 5.09
CA ARG A 314 14.70 -13.43 3.84
C ARG A 314 13.95 -12.19 3.39
N VAL A 315 13.24 -11.52 4.30
CA VAL A 315 12.50 -10.27 3.99
C VAL A 315 13.46 -9.17 3.56
N TYR A 316 14.57 -9.00 4.29
CA TYR A 316 15.64 -8.05 3.96
C TYR A 316 16.21 -8.28 2.56
N ARG A 317 16.61 -9.52 2.25
CA ARG A 317 17.17 -9.88 0.95
C ARG A 317 16.17 -9.63 -0.17
N LYS A 318 14.91 -10.07 0.01
CA LYS A 318 13.88 -9.87 -1.02
C LYS A 318 13.64 -8.40 -1.32
N TYR A 319 13.61 -7.54 -0.30
CA TYR A 319 13.47 -6.10 -0.46
C TYR A 319 14.61 -5.51 -1.31
N HIS A 320 15.86 -5.80 -0.96
CA HIS A 320 17.02 -5.26 -1.68
C HIS A 320 17.20 -5.88 -3.08
N GLU A 321 16.85 -7.15 -3.25
CA GLU A 321 16.83 -7.84 -4.54
C GLU A 321 15.85 -7.16 -5.51
N LEU A 322 14.64 -6.84 -5.06
CA LEU A 322 13.63 -6.15 -5.88
C LEU A 322 14.09 -4.77 -6.35
N ILE A 323 14.68 -3.97 -5.47
CA ILE A 323 15.25 -2.66 -5.85
C ILE A 323 16.36 -2.85 -6.89
N THR A 324 17.26 -3.81 -6.67
CA THR A 324 18.35 -4.12 -7.61
C THR A 324 17.82 -4.55 -8.98
N ASN A 325 16.77 -5.37 -9.01
CA ASN A 325 16.15 -5.83 -10.26
C ASN A 325 15.46 -4.68 -11.00
N LEU A 326 14.74 -3.81 -10.28
CA LEU A 326 14.12 -2.61 -10.88
C LEU A 326 15.17 -1.67 -11.47
N ILE A 327 16.28 -1.40 -10.76
CA ILE A 327 17.38 -0.60 -11.29
C ILE A 327 17.88 -1.20 -12.61
N LYS A 328 18.11 -2.52 -12.66
CA LYS A 328 18.58 -3.20 -13.88
C LYS A 328 17.58 -3.08 -15.04
N VAL A 329 16.28 -3.17 -14.76
CA VAL A 329 15.23 -3.01 -15.78
C VAL A 329 15.18 -1.57 -16.28
N LEU A 330 15.11 -0.60 -15.37
CA LEU A 330 14.97 0.81 -15.73
C LEU A 330 16.22 1.37 -16.42
N ARG A 331 17.43 0.93 -16.06
CA ARG A 331 18.68 1.33 -16.76
C ARG A 331 18.77 0.84 -18.20
N LYS A 332 17.96 -0.16 -18.61
CA LYS A 332 17.85 -0.55 -20.02
C LYS A 332 16.92 0.37 -20.80
N LEU A 333 16.04 1.10 -20.10
CA LEU A 333 15.00 1.93 -20.68
C LEU A 333 15.32 3.43 -20.58
N HIS A 334 16.16 3.81 -19.62
CA HIS A 334 16.47 5.19 -19.29
C HIS A 334 17.97 5.38 -19.00
N ASP A 335 18.48 6.57 -19.29
CA ASP A 335 19.88 6.94 -19.08
C ASP A 335 20.29 7.05 -17.60
N TRP A 336 19.30 7.17 -16.72
CA TRP A 336 19.49 7.30 -15.27
C TRP A 336 18.30 6.71 -14.52
N VAL A 337 18.53 6.40 -13.24
CA VAL A 337 17.50 5.98 -12.28
C VAL A 337 17.58 6.84 -11.03
N LEU A 338 16.45 7.38 -10.58
CA LEU A 338 16.33 8.11 -9.32
C LEU A 338 15.54 7.28 -8.32
N ILE A 339 16.11 7.06 -7.14
CA ILE A 339 15.42 6.45 -6.01
C ILE A 339 15.00 7.57 -5.06
N LEU A 340 13.70 7.67 -4.79
CA LEU A 340 13.16 8.49 -3.70
C LEU A 340 12.84 7.56 -2.54
N ASP A 341 13.61 7.68 -1.46
CA ASP A 341 13.50 6.82 -0.27
C ASP A 341 12.73 7.55 0.83
N ILE A 342 11.49 7.13 1.08
CA ILE A 342 10.52 7.82 1.93
C ILE A 342 10.65 7.34 3.37
N HIS A 343 10.99 8.26 4.26
CA HIS A 343 11.18 8.04 5.69
C HIS A 343 10.40 9.04 6.54
N GLY A 344 10.35 8.76 7.84
CA GLY A 344 9.74 9.64 8.82
C GLY A 344 10.74 10.04 9.90
N MET A 345 10.80 11.33 10.18
CA MET A 345 11.55 11.86 11.31
C MET A 345 10.62 12.31 12.45
N ARG A 346 11.22 12.54 13.62
CA ARG A 346 10.58 13.30 14.71
C ARG A 346 10.48 14.78 14.33
N ASN A 347 9.69 15.56 15.05
CA ASN A 347 9.62 16.99 14.83
C ASN A 347 10.94 17.64 15.28
N LEU A 348 11.71 18.17 14.32
CA LEU A 348 13.02 18.81 14.54
C LEU A 348 13.02 20.31 14.18
N GLY A 349 11.84 20.89 13.96
CA GLY A 349 11.69 22.27 13.51
C GLY A 349 11.60 22.46 11.99
N LEU A 350 11.84 21.39 11.22
CA LEU A 350 11.59 21.34 9.78
C LEU A 350 10.45 20.35 9.47
N ASP A 351 9.67 20.64 8.44
CA ASP A 351 8.62 19.75 7.95
C ASP A 351 9.21 18.59 7.13
N VAL A 352 10.27 18.84 6.36
CA VAL A 352 10.96 17.86 5.51
C VAL A 352 12.48 18.05 5.56
N VAL A 353 13.24 16.96 5.57
CA VAL A 353 14.69 16.97 5.33
C VAL A 353 15.03 16.06 4.15
N LEU A 354 15.87 16.54 3.24
CA LEU A 354 16.42 15.76 2.13
C LEU A 354 17.80 15.21 2.51
N GLY A 355 17.94 13.89 2.54
CA GLY A 355 19.22 13.20 2.75
C GLY A 355 19.88 12.85 1.42
N THR A 356 21.07 13.39 1.17
CA THR A 356 21.80 13.28 -0.11
C THR A 356 23.23 12.74 0.03
N ASP A 357 23.53 12.14 1.18
CA ASP A 357 24.86 11.72 1.60
C ASP A 357 25.91 12.83 1.40
N TYR A 358 25.55 14.04 1.84
CA TYR A 358 26.33 15.27 1.63
C TYR A 358 26.68 15.56 0.17
N GLY A 359 25.73 15.28 -0.73
CA GLY A 359 25.87 15.46 -2.18
C GLY A 359 26.40 14.24 -2.93
N ARG A 360 27.00 13.25 -2.24
CA ARG A 360 27.57 12.07 -2.89
C ARG A 360 26.52 11.22 -3.59
N SER A 361 25.32 11.11 -3.02
CA SER A 361 24.26 10.26 -3.59
C SER A 361 23.55 10.88 -4.80
N ILE A 362 23.82 12.15 -5.08
CA ILE A 362 23.20 12.92 -6.16
C ILE A 362 24.24 13.50 -7.14
N SER A 363 25.48 13.02 -7.13
CA SER A 363 26.56 13.59 -7.96
C SER A 363 26.20 13.68 -9.46
N GLY A 364 26.25 14.86 -10.07
CA GLY A 364 25.79 15.09 -11.45
C GLY A 364 24.26 15.10 -11.62
N PHE A 365 23.51 15.29 -10.52
CA PHE A 365 22.06 15.37 -10.44
C PHE A 365 21.62 16.47 -9.44
N GLU A 366 22.51 17.41 -9.14
CA GLU A 366 22.35 18.45 -8.13
C GLU A 366 21.17 19.37 -8.45
N ASP A 367 21.03 19.79 -9.71
CA ASP A 367 19.95 20.66 -10.17
C ASP A 367 18.56 20.05 -9.92
N LYS A 368 18.44 18.73 -10.15
CA LYS A 368 17.20 17.97 -9.89
C LYS A 368 16.91 17.85 -8.40
N CYS A 369 17.93 17.81 -7.55
CA CYS A 369 17.74 17.85 -6.09
C CYS A 369 17.29 19.25 -5.62
N VAL A 370 17.90 20.31 -6.17
CA VAL A 370 17.51 21.71 -5.92
C VAL A 370 16.06 21.94 -6.35
N GLU A 371 15.65 21.35 -7.48
CA GLU A 371 14.28 21.39 -7.98
C GLU A 371 13.28 20.69 -7.07
N LEU A 372 13.61 19.51 -6.54
CA LEU A 372 12.77 18.83 -5.54
C LEU A 372 12.60 19.71 -4.30
N LYS A 373 13.71 20.27 -3.78
CA LYS A 373 13.70 21.17 -2.64
C LYS A 373 12.78 22.37 -2.89
N ARG A 374 12.95 23.09 -4.00
CA ARG A 374 12.11 24.24 -4.37
C ARG A 374 10.64 23.87 -4.50
N THR A 375 10.34 22.69 -5.06
CA THR A 375 8.97 22.20 -5.18
C THR A 375 8.33 21.99 -3.81
N LEU A 376 9.07 21.38 -2.87
CA LEU A 376 8.61 21.15 -1.49
C LEU A 376 8.49 22.46 -0.69
N GLU A 377 9.39 23.41 -0.92
CA GLU A 377 9.39 24.73 -0.24
C GLU A 377 8.18 25.61 -0.55
N LYS A 378 7.34 25.23 -1.53
CA LYS A 378 6.04 25.87 -1.76
C LYS A 378 5.12 25.77 -0.54
N GLU A 379 5.19 24.67 0.22
CA GLU A 379 4.26 24.38 1.33
C GLU A 379 4.97 23.95 2.62
N PHE A 380 6.27 23.65 2.58
CA PHE A 380 7.01 23.05 3.69
C PHE A 380 8.31 23.79 3.99
N THR A 381 8.72 23.77 5.25
CA THR A 381 10.11 24.08 5.62
C THR A 381 11.01 22.89 5.27
N VAL A 382 12.03 23.11 4.44
CA VAL A 382 12.85 22.04 3.87
C VAL A 382 14.35 22.23 4.16
N GLY A 383 14.94 21.23 4.79
CA GLY A 383 16.38 21.14 5.05
C GLY A 383 17.11 20.17 4.13
N VAL A 384 18.44 20.20 4.11
CA VAL A 384 19.29 19.27 3.35
C VAL A 384 20.42 18.76 4.23
N ASN A 385 20.42 17.44 4.49
CA ASN A 385 21.34 16.76 5.42
C ASN A 385 21.32 17.31 6.86
N ASP A 386 20.29 18.08 7.22
CA ASP A 386 20.13 18.66 8.55
C ASP A 386 19.92 17.58 9.63
N PHE A 387 20.33 17.90 10.85
CA PHE A 387 20.19 17.02 12.03
C PHE A 387 20.85 15.63 11.87
N GLY A 388 21.84 15.49 10.99
CA GLY A 388 22.49 14.21 10.69
C GLY A 388 21.64 13.27 9.85
N LEU A 389 20.53 13.75 9.27
CA LEU A 389 19.66 12.99 8.37
C LEU A 389 20.19 13.05 6.93
N ALA A 390 21.44 12.66 6.73
CA ALA A 390 22.09 12.69 5.43
C ALA A 390 21.71 11.52 4.52
N GLY A 391 20.97 10.52 5.03
CA GLY A 391 20.68 9.28 4.31
C GLY A 391 21.48 8.10 4.85
N LYS A 392 20.83 6.93 4.92
CA LYS A 392 21.42 5.71 5.50
C LYS A 392 21.75 4.66 4.45
N HIS A 393 21.33 3.41 4.68
CA HIS A 393 21.78 2.26 3.91
C HIS A 393 21.27 2.29 2.47
N THR A 394 19.98 2.56 2.23
CA THR A 394 19.44 2.64 0.86
C THR A 394 20.18 3.69 0.04
N VAL A 395 20.40 4.87 0.62
CA VAL A 395 21.12 5.99 -0.02
C VAL A 395 22.54 5.57 -0.39
N THR A 396 23.32 5.14 0.59
CA THR A 396 24.75 4.79 0.39
C THR A 396 24.95 3.55 -0.48
N ARG A 397 24.07 2.54 -0.36
CA ARG A 397 24.16 1.30 -1.14
C ARG A 397 23.94 1.56 -2.62
N TYR A 398 22.84 2.22 -2.98
CA TYR A 398 22.43 2.29 -4.39
C TYR A 398 23.03 3.48 -5.12
N SER A 399 23.43 4.55 -4.44
CA SER A 399 24.14 5.65 -5.09
C SER A 399 25.53 5.28 -5.61
N SER A 400 26.13 4.22 -5.07
CA SER A 400 27.41 3.68 -5.56
C SER A 400 27.31 3.09 -6.97
N LEU A 401 26.09 2.83 -7.46
CA LEU A 401 25.86 2.28 -8.79
C LEU A 401 25.88 3.39 -9.84
N SER A 402 26.58 3.14 -10.95
CA SER A 402 26.63 4.07 -12.08
C SER A 402 25.22 4.42 -12.57
N GLN A 403 25.01 5.71 -12.85
CA GLN A 403 23.74 6.30 -13.31
C GLN A 403 22.56 6.14 -12.34
N VAL A 404 22.80 5.75 -11.08
CA VAL A 404 21.76 5.72 -10.04
C VAL A 404 21.95 6.90 -9.10
N ARG A 405 20.86 7.57 -8.75
CA ARG A 405 20.83 8.69 -7.81
C ARG A 405 19.82 8.36 -6.72
N VAL A 406 20.11 8.78 -5.49
CA VAL A 406 19.22 8.52 -4.36
C VAL A 406 19.02 9.78 -3.54
N ILE A 407 17.77 10.10 -3.24
CA ILE A 407 17.40 11.15 -2.29
C ILE A 407 16.50 10.52 -1.23
N GLN A 408 16.90 10.63 0.03
CA GLN A 408 16.04 10.28 1.15
C GLN A 408 15.13 11.47 1.48
N ILE A 409 13.84 11.25 1.63
CA ILE A 409 12.87 12.27 2.05
C ILE A 409 12.40 11.91 3.46
N GLU A 410 12.84 12.69 4.45
CA GLU A 410 12.48 12.52 5.86
C GLU A 410 11.33 13.49 6.21
N ALA A 411 10.10 12.98 6.30
CA ALA A 411 8.94 13.80 6.64
C ALA A 411 8.70 13.85 8.16
N SER A 412 8.45 15.04 8.70
CA SER A 412 8.18 15.25 10.13
C SER A 412 6.96 14.47 10.61
N LEU A 413 6.88 14.21 11.91
CA LEU A 413 5.75 13.50 12.50
C LEU A 413 4.45 14.28 12.33
N ASP A 414 4.48 15.61 12.44
CA ASP A 414 3.29 16.43 12.24
C ASP A 414 2.86 16.48 10.78
N THR A 415 3.79 16.59 9.84
CA THR A 415 3.50 16.49 8.39
C THR A 415 2.84 15.15 8.05
N ARG A 416 3.33 14.05 8.64
CA ARG A 416 2.82 12.71 8.37
C ARG A 416 1.47 12.45 9.03
N LEU A 417 1.21 12.97 10.23
CA LEU A 417 -0.02 12.71 10.97
C LEU A 417 -1.17 13.65 10.60
N ASP A 418 -0.88 14.81 10.04
CA ASP A 418 -1.87 15.73 9.49
C ASP A 418 -2.29 15.28 8.08
N PRO A 419 -3.57 14.93 7.83
CA PRO A 419 -4.01 14.46 6.52
C PRO A 419 -3.82 15.48 5.38
N GLU A 420 -3.99 16.77 5.65
CA GLU A 420 -3.88 17.82 4.64
C GLU A 420 -2.42 18.06 4.27
N LYS A 421 -1.54 18.20 5.27
CA LYS A 421 -0.08 18.28 5.02
C LYS A 421 0.42 17.03 4.31
N ARG A 422 -0.03 15.84 4.71
CA ARG A 422 0.36 14.59 4.04
C ARG A 422 -0.07 14.57 2.58
N ALA A 423 -1.30 15.00 2.26
CA ALA A 423 -1.79 15.09 0.89
C ALA A 423 -0.96 16.07 0.05
N LYS A 424 -0.66 17.27 0.59
CA LYS A 424 0.20 18.25 -0.07
C LYS A 424 1.61 17.72 -0.33
N LEU A 425 2.20 16.99 0.62
CA LEU A 425 3.51 16.35 0.42
C LEU A 425 3.47 15.33 -0.73
N ILE A 426 2.43 14.50 -0.78
CA ILE A 426 2.21 13.54 -1.87
C ILE A 426 2.10 14.26 -3.21
N ASP A 427 1.28 15.32 -3.28
CA ASP A 427 1.06 16.09 -4.51
C ASP A 427 2.37 16.71 -5.02
N LEU A 428 3.11 17.41 -4.16
CA LEU A 428 4.35 18.08 -4.53
C LEU A 428 5.46 17.10 -4.97
N VAL A 429 5.60 15.96 -4.28
CA VAL A 429 6.55 14.93 -4.72
C VAL A 429 6.09 14.30 -6.03
N ALA A 430 4.79 14.06 -6.22
CA ALA A 430 4.26 13.53 -7.47
C ALA A 430 4.45 14.50 -8.65
N GLU A 431 4.22 15.80 -8.47
CA GLU A 431 4.53 16.86 -9.44
C GLU A 431 6.00 16.82 -9.86
N TYR A 432 6.89 16.72 -8.87
CA TYR A 432 8.32 16.58 -9.12
C TYR A 432 8.62 15.33 -9.97
N VAL A 433 8.07 14.17 -9.62
CA VAL A 433 8.27 12.92 -10.37
C VAL A 433 7.78 13.05 -11.82
N VAL A 434 6.62 13.65 -12.05
CA VAL A 434 6.11 13.94 -13.41
C VAL A 434 7.10 14.80 -14.18
N LYS A 435 7.54 15.91 -13.57
CA LYS A 435 8.47 16.86 -14.20
C LYS A 435 9.83 16.26 -14.51
N VAL A 436 10.40 15.46 -13.60
CA VAL A 436 11.74 14.89 -13.83
C VAL A 436 11.76 13.69 -14.76
N SER A 437 10.65 12.96 -14.87
CA SER A 437 10.50 11.87 -15.84
C SER A 437 10.43 12.40 -17.27
N GLY A 438 9.87 13.59 -17.49
CA GLY A 438 9.77 14.27 -18.78
C GLY A 438 8.94 13.51 -19.83
N ASP A 439 8.86 14.06 -21.06
CA ASP A 439 8.16 13.43 -22.20
C ASP A 439 8.92 12.23 -22.80
N LYS A 440 10.13 11.92 -22.32
CA LYS A 440 10.97 10.80 -22.80
C LYS A 440 10.48 9.43 -22.32
N ILE A 441 9.18 9.29 -22.05
CA ILE A 441 8.57 8.00 -21.73
C ILE A 441 8.67 7.17 -22.99
N CYS A 442 9.58 6.21 -22.97
CA CYS A 442 9.80 5.31 -24.08
C CYS A 442 8.53 4.49 -24.29
N ASN A 443 7.86 4.63 -25.45
CA ASN A 443 6.79 3.74 -25.92
C ASN A 443 7.27 2.27 -26.14
N ARG A 444 8.43 1.89 -25.58
CA ARG A 444 9.12 0.61 -25.81
C ARG A 444 9.19 -0.27 -24.56
N ILE A 445 8.22 -0.19 -23.66
CA ILE A 445 8.09 -1.25 -22.64
C ILE A 445 7.43 -2.45 -23.31
N LEU A 446 8.25 -3.25 -23.98
CA LEU A 446 7.92 -4.62 -24.32
C LEU A 446 8.00 -5.44 -23.02
N TYR A 447 6.84 -5.73 -22.43
CA TYR A 447 6.79 -6.72 -21.35
C TYR A 447 7.16 -8.09 -21.93
N CYS A 448 8.37 -8.56 -21.61
CA CYS A 448 8.69 -9.98 -21.63
C CYS A 448 8.00 -10.61 -20.42
N ASN A 449 6.79 -11.14 -20.64
CA ASN A 449 6.02 -11.86 -19.62
C ASN A 449 6.79 -13.09 -19.12
N GLY A 450 7.39 -12.98 -17.93
CA GLY A 450 7.46 -14.02 -16.90
C GLY A 450 8.15 -15.35 -17.20
N ASN A 451 8.53 -15.64 -18.44
CA ASN A 451 9.30 -16.81 -18.84
C ASN A 451 10.34 -16.37 -19.86
N VAL A 452 11.56 -16.86 -19.68
CA VAL A 452 12.56 -16.91 -20.73
C VAL A 452 12.02 -17.84 -21.82
N SER A 453 11.22 -17.29 -22.74
CA SER A 453 10.96 -17.87 -24.04
C SER A 453 10.57 -16.74 -24.99
N HIS A 454 11.41 -16.55 -26.00
CA HIS A 454 11.27 -15.56 -27.07
C HIS A 454 9.86 -15.56 -27.65
N ALA A 455 9.16 -14.43 -27.53
CA ALA A 455 8.14 -14.04 -28.49
C ALA A 455 8.79 -12.99 -29.39
N ASN A 456 9.02 -13.36 -30.66
CA ASN A 456 9.38 -12.42 -31.71
C ASN A 456 8.15 -11.57 -32.03
N CYS A 457 8.35 -10.25 -31.99
CA CYS A 457 7.56 -9.16 -32.58
C CYS A 457 6.05 -9.16 -32.38
#